data_AF-A0A1X9M8E3-F1
#
_entry.id   AF-A0A1X9M8E3-F1
#
_cell.length_a   1.000
_cell.length_b   1.000
_cell.length_c   1.000
_cell.angle_alpha   90.00
_cell.angle_beta   90.00
_cell.angle_gamma   90.00
#
_symmetry.space_group_name_H-M   'P 1'
#
loop_
_entity.id
_entity.type
_entity.pdbx_description
1 polymer ?
#
loop_
_entity_poly.entity_id
_entity_poly.type
_entity_poly.pdbx_seq_one_letter_code
_entity_poly.pdbx_strand_id
1 'polypeptide(L)'
;MERGHRPSINNLGVYPRPVQDPFPIWIGSGGNTESVIRAGLLGLPLVLAIIGGRPVQFAPLVELYKKAANKAGHDVSKLSVASHSHGFIAEDSEVAANKFFPSTQQVMNKLGKERGWGLYERSTFDAARTLEGALYVGDPAYVAEKIIHLRKNVGITRFMLHVPVGSMPHDEVMKAIELLGKEVAPIVREEIAKWEAEGN
;
A
#
# COMPACT_ATOMS: atom_id res chain seq x y z
N MET A 1 -18.18 15.40 -30.51
CA MET A 1 -16.82 14.84 -30.48
C MET A 1 -16.93 13.35 -30.15
N GLU A 2 -16.83 12.49 -31.16
CA GLU A 2 -16.77 11.04 -30.96
C GLU A 2 -15.49 10.69 -30.18
N ARG A 3 -15.66 10.10 -28.99
CA ARG A 3 -14.56 9.72 -28.10
C ARG A 3 -13.99 8.38 -28.54
N GLY A 4 -13.05 8.40 -29.49
CA GLY A 4 -12.52 7.24 -30.22
C GLY A 4 -11.57 6.27 -29.47
N HIS A 5 -11.80 5.98 -28.19
CA HIS A 5 -11.03 4.94 -27.46
C HIS A 5 -11.88 3.77 -26.95
N ARG A 6 -13.21 3.87 -27.01
CA ARG A 6 -14.15 2.79 -26.63
C ARG A 6 -15.48 2.91 -27.38
N PRO A 7 -16.20 1.79 -27.62
CA PRO A 7 -17.54 1.82 -28.19
C PRO A 7 -18.53 2.68 -27.39
N SER A 8 -19.53 3.25 -28.07
CA SER A 8 -20.63 3.96 -27.42
C SER A 8 -21.59 2.98 -26.73
N ILE A 9 -22.19 3.42 -25.63
CA ILE A 9 -23.26 2.70 -24.92
C ILE A 9 -24.52 3.58 -25.01
N ASN A 10 -25.44 3.22 -25.89
CA ASN A 10 -26.60 4.04 -26.22
C ASN A 10 -27.82 3.63 -25.39
N ASN A 11 -28.00 4.27 -24.24
CA ASN A 11 -29.17 4.09 -23.35
C ASN A 11 -29.44 2.63 -22.93
N LEU A 12 -28.37 1.85 -22.73
CA LEU A 12 -28.47 0.48 -22.22
C LEU A 12 -28.26 0.46 -20.70
N GLY A 13 -29.08 -0.32 -19.99
CA GLY A 13 -28.87 -0.60 -18.57
C GLY A 13 -27.69 -1.54 -18.36
N VAL A 14 -26.95 -1.33 -17.27
CA VAL A 14 -25.88 -2.23 -16.81
C VAL A 14 -26.39 -2.99 -15.59
N TYR A 15 -26.49 -4.31 -15.72
CA TYR A 15 -27.06 -5.22 -14.73
C TYR A 15 -26.11 -6.41 -14.44
N PRO A 16 -26.13 -6.97 -13.22
CA PRO A 16 -26.95 -6.55 -12.07
C PRO A 16 -26.47 -5.23 -11.44
N ARG A 17 -27.32 -4.61 -10.61
CA ARG A 17 -26.93 -3.43 -9.81
C ARG A 17 -26.14 -3.89 -8.57
N PRO A 18 -25.10 -3.16 -8.16
CA PRO A 18 -24.38 -3.46 -6.93
C PRO A 18 -25.29 -3.26 -5.71
N VAL A 19 -24.98 -3.95 -4.62
CA VAL A 19 -25.67 -3.77 -3.33
C VAL A 19 -25.28 -2.43 -2.68
N GLN A 20 -24.03 -2.00 -2.87
CA GLN A 20 -23.51 -0.74 -2.32
C GLN A 20 -23.96 0.47 -3.14
N ASP A 21 -24.37 1.54 -2.44
CA ASP A 21 -24.66 2.86 -3.00
C ASP A 21 -24.08 3.98 -2.11
N PRO A 22 -23.02 4.69 -2.54
CA PRO A 22 -22.30 4.53 -3.80
C PRO A 22 -21.38 3.29 -3.80
N PHE A 23 -21.12 2.74 -4.99
CA PHE A 23 -20.11 1.69 -5.16
C PHE A 23 -18.69 2.26 -4.93
N PRO A 24 -17.88 1.69 -4.02
CA PRO A 24 -16.58 2.25 -3.67
C PRO A 24 -15.57 2.06 -4.81
N ILE A 25 -15.04 3.17 -5.33
CA ILE A 25 -14.02 3.19 -6.38
C ILE A 25 -12.74 3.78 -5.81
N TRP A 26 -11.62 3.09 -6.01
CA TRP A 26 -10.29 3.55 -5.59
C TRP A 26 -9.42 3.83 -6.82
N ILE A 27 -8.60 4.88 -6.75
CA ILE A 27 -7.61 5.19 -7.78
C ILE A 27 -6.23 4.71 -7.30
N GLY A 28 -5.64 3.77 -8.03
CA GLY A 28 -4.25 3.36 -7.80
C GLY A 28 -3.26 4.33 -8.45
N SER A 29 -2.21 4.70 -7.72
CA SER A 29 -1.09 5.50 -8.23
C SER A 29 0.25 4.93 -7.79
N GLY A 30 1.20 4.87 -8.71
CA GLY A 30 2.61 4.54 -8.44
C GLY A 30 3.42 5.69 -7.83
N GLY A 31 2.77 6.80 -7.45
CA GLY A 31 3.45 8.01 -6.96
C GLY A 31 3.53 9.16 -7.98
N ASN A 32 2.83 9.05 -9.11
CA ASN A 32 2.77 10.12 -10.10
C ASN A 32 1.85 11.27 -9.65
N THR A 33 2.36 12.50 -9.71
CA THR A 33 1.71 13.74 -9.27
C THR A 33 0.36 13.98 -9.95
N GLU A 34 0.27 13.83 -11.27
CA GLU A 34 -0.96 14.07 -12.03
C GLU A 34 -2.07 13.09 -11.62
N SER A 35 -1.72 11.83 -11.37
CA SER A 35 -2.66 10.79 -10.94
C SER A 35 -3.22 11.08 -9.54
N VAL A 36 -2.36 11.54 -8.64
CA VAL A 36 -2.71 11.91 -7.26
C VAL A 36 -3.61 13.16 -7.24
N ILE A 37 -3.28 14.19 -8.02
CA ILE A 37 -4.14 15.38 -8.18
C ILE A 37 -5.49 14.99 -8.74
N ARG A 38 -5.53 14.15 -9.79
CA ARG A 38 -6.78 13.71 -10.41
C ARG A 38 -7.68 12.96 -9.43
N ALA A 39 -7.12 12.07 -8.61
CA ALA A 39 -7.88 11.38 -7.56
C ALA A 39 -8.51 12.39 -6.59
N GLY A 40 -7.76 13.41 -6.18
CA GLY A 40 -8.25 14.48 -5.30
C GLY A 40 -9.37 15.29 -5.93
N LEU A 41 -9.20 15.78 -7.17
CA LEU A 41 -10.23 16.53 -7.90
C LEU A 41 -11.55 15.74 -8.05
N LEU A 42 -11.46 14.42 -8.16
CA LEU A 42 -12.62 13.53 -8.26
C LEU A 42 -13.25 13.17 -6.89
N GLY A 43 -12.59 13.50 -5.78
CA GLY A 43 -13.06 13.12 -4.43
C GLY A 43 -13.03 11.61 -4.18
N LEU A 44 -12.19 10.87 -4.92
CA LEU A 44 -12.11 9.42 -4.82
C LEU A 44 -10.98 8.99 -3.88
N PRO A 45 -11.16 7.90 -3.11
CA PRO A 45 -10.09 7.26 -2.36
C PRO A 45 -8.85 6.94 -3.20
N LEU A 46 -7.67 7.12 -2.63
CA LEU A 46 -6.37 6.93 -3.28
C LEU A 46 -5.65 5.69 -2.72
N VAL A 47 -5.04 4.88 -3.58
CA VAL A 47 -4.11 3.81 -3.19
C VAL A 47 -2.72 4.14 -3.73
N LEU A 48 -1.72 4.22 -2.85
CA LEU A 48 -0.31 4.43 -3.22
C LEU A 48 0.45 3.09 -3.25
N ALA A 49 1.09 2.81 -4.38
CA ALA A 49 2.01 1.68 -4.51
C ALA A 49 3.39 2.06 -3.98
N ILE A 50 3.72 1.68 -2.74
CA ILE A 50 5.00 2.00 -2.11
C ILE A 50 5.87 0.74 -2.14
N ILE A 51 6.61 0.59 -3.24
CA ILE A 51 7.38 -0.64 -3.57
C ILE A 51 8.89 -0.44 -3.38
N GLY A 52 9.39 0.81 -3.45
CA GLY A 52 10.80 1.13 -3.29
C GLY A 52 11.02 2.51 -2.68
N GLY A 53 12.26 2.77 -2.28
CA GLY A 53 12.63 3.99 -1.58
C GLY A 53 12.10 4.03 -0.14
N ARG A 54 11.89 5.25 0.38
CA ARG A 54 11.41 5.46 1.74
C ARG A 54 9.93 5.83 1.74
N PRO A 55 9.05 5.10 2.46
CA PRO A 55 7.61 5.38 2.46
C PRO A 55 7.25 6.82 2.87
N VAL A 56 8.01 7.42 3.80
CA VAL A 56 7.80 8.81 4.24
C VAL A 56 7.90 9.85 3.12
N GLN A 57 8.60 9.54 2.02
CA GLN A 57 8.71 10.43 0.86
C GLN A 57 7.39 10.58 0.08
N PHE A 58 6.38 9.76 0.39
CA PHE A 58 5.04 9.87 -0.20
C PHE A 58 4.13 10.86 0.54
N ALA A 59 4.52 11.37 1.71
CA ALA A 59 3.71 12.34 2.47
C ALA A 59 3.34 13.61 1.65
N PRO A 60 4.26 14.22 0.86
CA PRO A 60 3.89 15.35 0.01
C PRO A 60 2.83 15.04 -1.04
N LEU A 61 2.75 13.78 -1.52
CA LEU A 61 1.71 13.36 -2.46
C LEU A 61 0.34 13.26 -1.77
N VAL A 62 0.30 12.75 -0.54
CA VAL A 62 -0.94 12.73 0.26
C VAL A 62 -1.44 14.15 0.52
N GLU A 63 -0.55 15.08 0.85
CA GLU A 63 -0.91 16.48 1.05
C GLU A 63 -1.39 17.16 -0.25
N LEU A 64 -0.77 16.84 -1.38
CA LEU A 64 -1.21 17.33 -2.68
C LEU A 64 -2.61 16.79 -3.06
N TYR A 65 -2.87 15.51 -2.79
CA TYR A 65 -4.18 14.88 -2.98
C TYR A 65 -5.26 15.61 -2.17
N LYS A 66 -5.03 15.84 -0.88
CA LYS A 66 -5.95 16.56 0.00
C LYS A 66 -6.18 18.00 -0.46
N LYS A 67 -5.13 18.71 -0.88
CA LYS A 67 -5.25 20.07 -1.45
C LYS A 67 -6.10 20.10 -2.72
N ALA A 68 -5.90 19.14 -3.63
CA ALA A 68 -6.68 19.02 -4.85
C ALA A 68 -8.16 18.72 -4.55
N ALA A 69 -8.43 17.85 -3.58
CA ALA A 69 -9.79 17.56 -3.12
C ALA A 69 -10.49 18.77 -2.53
N ASN A 70 -9.83 19.47 -1.60
CA ASN A 70 -10.38 20.69 -1.00
C ASN A 70 -10.67 21.76 -2.07
N LYS A 71 -9.77 21.94 -3.04
CA LYS A 71 -9.97 22.88 -4.16
C LYS A 71 -11.19 22.52 -5.03
N ALA A 72 -11.52 21.25 -5.14
CA ALA A 72 -12.70 20.75 -5.87
C ALA A 72 -13.98 20.72 -5.02
N GLY A 73 -13.93 21.16 -3.76
CA GLY A 73 -15.08 21.23 -2.85
C GLY A 73 -15.40 19.93 -2.12
N HIS A 74 -14.48 18.95 -2.11
CA HIS A 74 -14.67 17.70 -1.38
C HIS A 74 -14.25 17.83 0.09
N ASP A 75 -14.99 17.17 0.98
CA ASP A 75 -14.67 17.07 2.40
C ASP A 75 -13.47 16.12 2.62
N VAL A 76 -12.31 16.71 2.89
CA VAL A 76 -11.05 15.99 3.08
C VAL A 76 -11.11 14.99 4.24
N SER A 77 -11.91 15.26 5.28
CA SER A 77 -12.01 14.37 6.45
C SER A 77 -12.62 13.01 6.12
N LYS A 78 -13.37 12.91 5.02
CA LYS A 78 -14.01 11.68 4.53
C LYS A 78 -13.15 10.90 3.54
N LEU A 79 -12.02 11.47 3.11
CA LEU A 79 -11.16 10.84 2.12
C LEU A 79 -10.24 9.82 2.75
N SER A 80 -10.18 8.64 2.12
CA SER A 80 -9.31 7.56 2.53
C SER A 80 -8.08 7.48 1.64
N VAL A 81 -6.93 7.23 2.26
CA VAL A 81 -5.66 7.02 1.57
C VAL A 81 -5.12 5.67 1.98
N ALA A 82 -5.00 4.76 1.05
CA ALA A 82 -4.41 3.45 1.26
C ALA A 82 -2.97 3.42 0.75
N SER A 83 -2.18 2.50 1.27
CA SER A 83 -0.96 2.05 0.62
C SER A 83 -0.97 0.53 0.47
N HIS A 84 -0.22 0.05 -0.51
CA HIS A 84 0.22 -1.33 -0.50
C HIS A 84 1.74 -1.42 -0.60
N SER A 85 2.27 -2.43 0.07
CA SER A 85 3.70 -2.73 0.11
C SER A 85 3.93 -4.24 0.10
N HIS A 86 5.13 -4.64 -0.29
CA HIS A 86 5.58 -6.03 -0.20
C HIS A 86 6.08 -6.33 1.21
N GLY A 87 5.91 -7.57 1.64
CA GLY A 87 6.50 -8.01 2.90
C GLY A 87 6.17 -9.45 3.26
N PHE A 88 6.64 -9.86 4.42
CA PHE A 88 6.49 -11.21 4.95
C PHE A 88 6.70 -11.20 6.46
N ILE A 89 5.82 -11.87 7.20
CA ILE A 89 5.84 -11.88 8.67
C ILE A 89 6.16 -13.31 9.11
N ALA A 90 7.13 -13.45 10.02
CA ALA A 90 7.46 -14.70 10.68
C ALA A 90 7.60 -14.48 12.20
N GLU A 91 7.91 -15.51 12.95
CA GLU A 91 8.13 -15.47 14.39
C GLU A 91 9.34 -14.60 14.82
N ASP A 92 10.30 -14.41 13.92
CA ASP A 92 11.53 -13.67 14.13
C ASP A 92 11.90 -12.87 12.88
N SER A 93 12.51 -11.70 13.09
CA SER A 93 12.82 -10.78 12.01
C SER A 93 13.87 -11.32 11.01
N GLU A 94 14.86 -12.09 11.47
CA GLU A 94 15.84 -12.72 10.59
C GLU A 94 15.28 -13.97 9.91
N VAL A 95 14.41 -14.72 10.58
CA VAL A 95 13.67 -15.83 9.95
C VAL A 95 12.80 -15.30 8.80
N ALA A 96 12.05 -14.23 9.02
CA ALA A 96 11.24 -13.59 7.97
C ALA A 96 12.10 -13.16 6.78
N ALA A 97 13.24 -12.50 7.06
CA ALA A 97 14.19 -12.05 6.06
C ALA A 97 14.75 -13.20 5.21
N ASN A 98 15.20 -14.28 5.86
CA ASN A 98 15.83 -15.41 5.20
C ASN A 98 14.84 -16.22 4.35
N LYS A 99 13.59 -16.38 4.81
CA LYS A 99 12.54 -17.06 4.03
C LYS A 99 12.09 -16.24 2.83
N PHE A 100 11.96 -14.92 2.99
CA PHE A 100 11.38 -14.05 1.97
C PHE A 100 12.38 -13.61 0.88
N PHE A 101 13.67 -13.48 1.23
CA PHE A 101 14.69 -12.96 0.32
C PHE A 101 14.81 -13.73 -1.00
N PRO A 102 14.91 -15.07 -1.04
CA PRO A 102 15.12 -15.80 -2.29
C PRO A 102 14.01 -15.56 -3.32
N SER A 103 12.75 -15.62 -2.86
CA SER A 103 11.58 -15.39 -3.73
C SER A 103 11.52 -13.95 -4.21
N THR A 104 11.78 -12.98 -3.32
CA THR A 104 11.82 -11.56 -3.68
C THR A 104 12.93 -11.27 -4.68
N GLN A 105 14.14 -11.79 -4.45
CA GLN A 105 15.29 -11.62 -5.34
C GLN A 105 15.00 -12.17 -6.74
N GLN A 106 14.39 -13.36 -6.82
CA GLN A 106 14.06 -13.96 -8.11
C GLN A 106 13.08 -13.09 -8.92
N VAL A 107 12.01 -12.58 -8.29
CA VAL A 107 11.06 -11.68 -8.96
C VAL A 107 11.68 -10.34 -9.31
N MET A 108 12.42 -9.71 -8.39
CA MET A 108 13.02 -8.41 -8.62
C MET A 108 14.11 -8.45 -9.70
N ASN A 109 14.90 -9.53 -9.76
CA ASN A 109 15.89 -9.72 -10.83
C ASN A 109 15.22 -9.98 -12.19
N LYS A 110 14.07 -10.66 -12.22
CA LYS A 110 13.30 -10.81 -13.46
C LYS A 110 12.78 -9.45 -13.95
N LEU A 111 12.14 -8.69 -13.05
CA LEU A 111 11.66 -7.34 -13.37
C LEU A 111 12.80 -6.39 -13.74
N GLY A 112 13.95 -6.51 -13.07
CA GLY A 112 15.12 -5.68 -13.34
C GLY A 112 15.67 -5.88 -14.75
N LYS A 113 15.68 -7.13 -15.26
CA LYS A 113 16.03 -7.41 -16.66
C LYS A 113 15.08 -6.73 -17.65
N GLU A 114 13.79 -6.65 -17.33
CA GLU A 114 12.78 -6.02 -18.19
C GLU A 114 12.82 -4.48 -18.11
N ARG A 115 13.19 -3.93 -16.96
CA ARG A 115 13.09 -2.49 -16.64
C ARG A 115 14.44 -1.76 -16.56
N GLY A 116 15.54 -2.45 -16.83
CA GLY A 116 16.89 -1.91 -16.76
C GLY A 116 17.36 -1.60 -15.34
N TRP A 117 16.84 -2.29 -14.32
CA TRP A 117 17.30 -2.15 -12.94
C TRP A 117 18.55 -3.01 -12.69
N GLY A 118 19.37 -2.59 -11.73
CA GLY A 118 20.52 -3.37 -11.27
C GLY A 118 20.11 -4.70 -10.63
N LEU A 119 21.12 -5.53 -10.34
CA LEU A 119 20.91 -6.78 -9.63
C LEU A 119 20.34 -6.52 -8.23
N TYR A 120 19.31 -7.25 -7.84
CA TYR A 120 18.70 -7.19 -6.53
C TYR A 120 19.49 -8.06 -5.54
N GLU A 121 20.36 -7.42 -4.77
CA GLU A 121 21.24 -8.09 -3.81
C GLU A 121 20.68 -8.12 -2.39
N ARG A 122 21.27 -8.96 -1.53
CA ARG A 122 20.88 -9.07 -0.13
C ARG A 122 21.02 -7.73 0.61
N SER A 123 22.06 -6.95 0.30
CA SER A 123 22.26 -5.59 0.82
C SER A 123 21.10 -4.64 0.49
N THR A 124 20.56 -4.72 -0.73
CA THR A 124 19.42 -3.90 -1.18
C THR A 124 18.14 -4.32 -0.47
N PHE A 125 17.94 -5.63 -0.30
CA PHE A 125 16.84 -6.18 0.48
C PHE A 125 16.90 -5.77 1.96
N ASP A 126 18.07 -5.89 2.59
CA ASP A 126 18.27 -5.52 3.99
C ASP A 126 18.02 -4.03 4.22
N ALA A 127 18.52 -3.16 3.33
CA ALA A 127 18.19 -1.74 3.35
C ALA A 127 16.68 -1.49 3.20
N ALA A 128 16.01 -2.22 2.31
CA ALA A 128 14.59 -2.06 2.04
C ALA A 128 13.69 -2.55 3.18
N ARG A 129 14.15 -3.47 4.05
CA ARG A 129 13.35 -3.94 5.21
C ARG A 129 13.56 -3.12 6.49
N THR A 130 14.57 -2.25 6.57
CA THR A 130 14.75 -1.31 7.70
C THR A 130 13.50 -0.46 7.98
N LEU A 131 13.40 0.21 9.14
CA LEU A 131 12.22 0.98 9.54
C LEU A 131 11.83 2.01 8.46
N GLU A 132 12.83 2.62 7.83
CA GLU A 132 12.70 3.62 6.77
C GLU A 132 12.43 3.03 5.38
N GLY A 133 12.60 1.72 5.19
CA GLY A 133 12.50 1.05 3.90
C GLY A 133 11.09 0.56 3.57
N ALA A 134 10.82 0.35 2.27
CA ALA A 134 9.50 0.00 1.74
C ALA A 134 9.04 -1.47 1.95
N LEU A 135 9.91 -2.38 2.40
CA LEU A 135 9.55 -3.78 2.67
C LEU A 135 9.11 -3.97 4.12
N TYR A 136 7.94 -4.57 4.32
CA TYR A 136 7.38 -4.86 5.64
C TYR A 136 7.71 -6.31 6.01
N VAL A 137 8.98 -6.54 6.35
CA VAL A 137 9.53 -7.88 6.62
C VAL A 137 10.09 -7.92 8.02
N GLY A 138 9.57 -8.82 8.85
CA GLY A 138 10.05 -8.98 10.21
C GLY A 138 9.13 -9.83 11.07
N ASP A 139 9.32 -9.74 12.38
CA ASP A 139 8.37 -10.22 13.38
C ASP A 139 7.11 -9.31 13.47
N PRO A 140 6.05 -9.75 14.17
CA PRO A 140 4.81 -8.99 14.24
C PRO A 140 4.95 -7.61 14.88
N ALA A 141 5.78 -7.48 15.93
CA ALA A 141 5.97 -6.21 16.62
C ALA A 141 6.66 -5.20 15.70
N TYR A 142 7.70 -5.63 14.99
CA TYR A 142 8.42 -4.79 14.05
C TYR A 142 7.54 -4.35 12.87
N VAL A 143 6.79 -5.28 12.27
CA VAL A 143 5.90 -4.93 11.15
C VAL A 143 4.78 -4.00 11.60
N ALA A 144 4.25 -4.16 12.81
CA ALA A 144 3.29 -3.23 13.40
C ALA A 144 3.90 -1.83 13.56
N GLU A 145 5.12 -1.73 14.13
CA GLU A 145 5.85 -0.46 14.28
C GLU A 145 5.98 0.26 12.93
N LYS A 146 6.35 -0.46 11.87
CA LYS A 146 6.45 0.13 10.52
C LYS A 146 5.11 0.67 10.01
N ILE A 147 4.01 -0.05 10.21
CA ILE A 147 2.67 0.40 9.77
C ILE A 147 2.24 1.63 10.57
N ILE A 148 2.50 1.65 11.88
CA ILE A 148 2.23 2.80 12.75
C ILE A 148 3.07 4.00 12.30
N HIS A 149 4.36 3.80 12.03
CA HIS A 149 5.24 4.84 11.51
C HIS A 149 4.70 5.42 10.20
N LEU A 150 4.21 4.57 9.28
CA LEU A 150 3.58 5.02 8.04
C LEU A 150 2.31 5.83 8.29
N ARG A 151 1.42 5.37 9.19
CA ARG A 151 0.19 6.09 9.56
C ARG A 151 0.51 7.49 10.08
N LYS A 152 1.45 7.59 11.03
CA LYS A 152 1.80 8.84 11.72
C LYS A 152 2.52 9.85 10.80
N ASN A 153 3.38 9.38 9.90
CA ASN A 153 4.21 10.26 9.07
C ASN A 153 3.65 10.54 7.67
N VAL A 154 2.75 9.69 7.15
CA VAL A 154 2.20 9.80 5.78
C VAL A 154 0.69 9.97 5.77
N GLY A 155 -0.02 9.53 6.82
CA GLY A 155 -1.48 9.67 6.93
C GLY A 155 -2.28 8.56 6.22
N ILE A 156 -1.66 7.41 5.94
CA ILE A 156 -2.34 6.24 5.36
C ILE A 156 -3.42 5.72 6.30
N THR A 157 -4.68 5.59 5.85
CA THR A 157 -5.83 5.06 6.64
C THR A 157 -6.13 3.59 6.35
N ARG A 158 -5.51 2.99 5.33
CA ARG A 158 -5.65 1.58 4.98
C ARG A 158 -4.31 1.01 4.51
N PHE A 159 -3.85 -0.06 5.13
CA PHE A 159 -2.64 -0.75 4.72
C PHE A 159 -2.96 -2.11 4.10
N MET A 160 -2.31 -2.43 2.99
CA MET A 160 -2.42 -3.73 2.31
C MET A 160 -1.05 -4.35 2.17
N LEU A 161 -0.86 -5.52 2.78
CA LEU A 161 0.38 -6.28 2.67
C LEU A 161 0.25 -7.29 1.52
N HIS A 162 1.13 -7.21 0.54
CA HIS A 162 1.21 -8.20 -0.52
C HIS A 162 2.16 -9.34 -0.10
N VAL A 163 1.57 -10.51 0.18
CA VAL A 163 2.27 -11.71 0.67
C VAL A 163 1.86 -12.93 -0.16
N PRO A 164 2.80 -13.69 -0.76
CA PRO A 164 4.23 -13.39 -0.91
C PRO A 164 4.50 -12.55 -2.17
N VAL A 165 5.76 -12.18 -2.37
CA VAL A 165 6.29 -11.77 -3.68
C VAL A 165 6.98 -12.98 -4.29
N GLY A 166 6.50 -13.46 -5.44
CA GLY A 166 7.02 -14.66 -6.07
C GLY A 166 6.42 -15.94 -5.48
N SER A 167 7.17 -17.04 -5.52
CA SER A 167 6.71 -18.34 -5.04
C SER A 167 7.34 -18.67 -3.69
N MET A 168 6.48 -18.94 -2.71
CA MET A 168 6.85 -19.43 -1.38
C MET A 168 5.98 -20.64 -1.00
N PRO A 169 6.42 -21.49 -0.06
CA PRO A 169 5.58 -22.55 0.48
C PRO A 169 4.24 -22.00 0.99
N HIS A 170 3.15 -22.68 0.65
CA HIS A 170 1.80 -22.18 0.93
C HIS A 170 1.52 -22.06 2.44
N ASP A 171 1.98 -23.02 3.23
CA ASP A 171 1.89 -23.04 4.68
C ASP A 171 2.59 -21.84 5.33
N GLU A 172 3.76 -21.45 4.81
CA GLU A 172 4.47 -20.24 5.26
C GLU A 172 3.69 -18.96 4.95
N VAL A 173 3.07 -18.87 3.77
CA VAL A 173 2.21 -17.73 3.40
C VAL A 173 0.98 -17.66 4.31
N MET A 174 0.33 -18.81 4.56
CA MET A 174 -0.81 -18.88 5.47
C MET A 174 -0.42 -18.49 6.90
N LYS A 175 0.78 -18.87 7.35
CA LYS A 175 1.29 -18.45 8.66
C LYS A 175 1.53 -16.95 8.73
N ALA A 176 2.10 -16.34 7.70
CA ALA A 176 2.29 -14.89 7.63
C ALA A 176 0.94 -14.12 7.67
N ILE A 177 -0.10 -14.64 7.00
CA ILE A 177 -1.46 -14.09 7.07
C ILE A 177 -2.04 -14.22 8.49
N GLU A 178 -1.84 -15.36 9.15
CA GLU A 178 -2.26 -15.56 10.54
C GLU A 178 -1.61 -14.53 11.46
N LEU A 179 -0.30 -14.33 11.36
CA LEU A 179 0.45 -13.35 12.17
C LEU A 179 0.00 -11.91 11.89
N LEU A 180 -0.26 -11.56 10.62
CA LEU A 180 -0.82 -10.26 10.25
C LEU A 180 -2.17 -10.01 10.95
N GLY A 181 -3.05 -11.01 10.95
CA GLY A 181 -4.39 -10.90 11.51
C GLY A 181 -4.45 -10.96 13.04
N LYS A 182 -3.68 -11.85 13.66
CA LYS A 182 -3.73 -12.14 15.10
C LYS A 182 -2.83 -11.27 15.94
N GLU A 183 -1.72 -10.79 15.40
CA GLU A 183 -0.70 -10.09 16.19
C GLU A 183 -0.48 -8.66 15.68
N VAL A 184 -0.16 -8.49 14.39
CA VAL A 184 0.11 -7.15 13.83
C VAL A 184 -1.12 -6.24 13.90
N ALA A 185 -2.27 -6.71 13.41
CA ALA A 185 -3.45 -5.88 13.29
C ALA A 185 -3.98 -5.35 14.65
N PRO A 186 -4.04 -6.15 15.74
CA PRO A 186 -4.36 -5.63 17.07
C PRO A 186 -3.41 -4.54 17.55
N ILE A 187 -2.08 -4.75 17.47
CA ILE A 187 -1.08 -3.77 17.90
C ILE A 187 -1.26 -2.43 17.18
N VAL A 188 -1.41 -2.48 15.85
CA VAL A 188 -1.63 -1.26 15.04
C VAL A 188 -2.92 -0.56 15.43
N ARG A 189 -4.03 -1.30 15.58
CA ARG A 189 -5.34 -0.71 15.90
C ARG A 189 -5.34 -0.04 17.26
N GLU A 190 -4.75 -0.67 18.27
CA GLU A 190 -4.65 -0.13 19.63
C GLU A 190 -3.84 1.17 19.65
N GLU A 191 -2.62 1.13 19.09
CA GLU A 191 -1.73 2.29 19.10
C GLU A 191 -2.30 3.47 18.30
N ILE A 192 -2.92 3.21 17.15
CA ILE A 192 -3.52 4.29 16.35
C ILE A 192 -4.77 4.87 17.01
N ALA A 193 -5.62 4.04 17.63
CA ALA A 193 -6.78 4.55 18.37
C ALA A 193 -6.35 5.44 19.55
N LYS A 194 -5.31 5.03 20.29
CA LYS A 194 -4.74 5.84 21.37
C LYS A 194 -4.17 7.15 20.85
N TRP A 195 -3.32 7.10 19.82
CA TRP A 195 -2.68 8.27 19.24
C TRP A 195 -3.70 9.29 18.67
N GLU A 196 -4.76 8.82 18.01
CA GLU A 196 -5.82 9.69 17.47
C GLU A 196 -6.71 10.30 18.58
N ALA A 197 -6.86 9.62 19.72
CA ALA A 197 -7.57 10.17 20.88
C ALA A 197 -6.76 11.24 21.62
N GLU A 198 -5.43 11.14 21.63
CA GLU A 198 -4.52 12.12 22.24
C GLU A 198 -4.30 13.37 21.38
N GLY A 199 -4.50 13.26 20.06
CA GLY A 199 -4.31 14.34 19.10
C GLY A 199 -5.55 15.21 18.82
N ASN A 200 -6.70 14.88 19.42
CA ASN A 200 -7.92 15.69 19.43
C ASN A 200 -8.06 16.45 20.74
#